data_AF-A0A7K0G6I6-F1
#
_entry.id   AF-A0A7K0G6I6-F1
#
_cell.length_a   1.000
_cell.length_b   1.000
_cell.length_c   1.000
_cell.angle_alpha   90.00
_cell.angle_beta   90.00
_cell.angle_gamma   90.00
#
_symmetry.space_group_name_H-M   'P 1'
#
loop_
_entity.id
_entity.type
_entity.pdbx_description
1 polymer ?
#
loop_
_entity_poly.entity_id
_entity_poly.type
_entity_poly.pdbx_seq_one_letter_code
_entity_poly.pdbx_strand_id
1 'polypeptide(L)'
;MKTKPTTRARHWRHKDDAGAATAMPATRMRWWRFPMDENSRTIHDDVRQRAVELLEADVGRRHLARELGVSDATARQWTRAFAVGGAETVLNAGSHRKVYDYETKLAAVKEHVERGKSVRDVMVKYQIPSESSLKAWCRAYRRDGANALVNKRRGRKPRSSEESSS
;
A
#
# COMPACT_ATOMS: atom_id res chain seq x y z
N MET A 1 54.20 -11.75 -43.97
CA MET A 1 53.13 -10.80 -43.62
C MET A 1 51.98 -11.60 -43.01
N LYS A 2 51.77 -11.51 -41.68
CA LYS A 2 50.70 -12.24 -40.95
C LYS A 2 50.53 -11.57 -39.59
N THR A 3 49.32 -11.10 -39.27
CA THR A 3 48.69 -11.24 -37.94
C THR A 3 47.18 -10.97 -38.03
N LYS A 4 46.43 -11.81 -37.30
CA LYS A 4 44.97 -11.89 -37.12
C LYS A 4 44.44 -10.77 -36.19
N PRO A 5 43.12 -10.54 -36.12
CA PRO A 5 42.52 -9.52 -35.23
C PRO A 5 42.24 -10.09 -33.83
N THR A 6 42.49 -9.30 -32.79
CA THR A 6 42.20 -9.64 -31.39
C THR A 6 41.48 -8.49 -30.68
N THR A 7 40.30 -8.82 -30.15
CA THR A 7 39.48 -8.13 -29.15
C THR A 7 40.28 -7.52 -28.01
N ARG A 8 39.92 -6.31 -27.54
CA ARG A 8 39.98 -6.03 -26.09
C ARG A 8 39.04 -4.94 -25.60
N ALA A 9 38.50 -5.27 -24.43
CA ALA A 9 37.52 -4.56 -23.64
C ALA A 9 38.00 -3.18 -23.18
N ARG A 10 37.03 -2.25 -23.05
CA ARG A 10 37.25 -0.93 -22.47
C ARG A 10 37.50 -1.05 -20.97
N HIS A 11 38.62 -0.46 -20.60
CA HIS A 11 39.17 -0.31 -19.26
C HIS A 11 38.53 0.91 -18.60
N TRP A 12 37.91 0.74 -17.43
CA TRP A 12 37.56 1.85 -16.55
C TRP A 12 38.84 2.34 -15.85
N ARG A 13 39.16 3.62 -16.01
CA ARG A 13 40.31 4.27 -15.38
C ARG A 13 39.81 5.10 -14.20
N HIS A 14 40.20 4.67 -13.01
CA HIS A 14 40.15 5.39 -11.74
C HIS A 14 41.15 6.55 -11.78
N LYS A 15 40.79 7.71 -11.22
CA LYS A 15 41.76 8.73 -10.82
C LYS A 15 41.29 9.35 -9.51
N ASP A 16 41.96 8.93 -8.45
CA ASP A 16 41.92 9.49 -7.10
C ASP A 16 42.56 10.89 -7.09
N ASP A 17 42.08 11.76 -6.20
CA ASP A 17 42.98 12.50 -5.31
C ASP A 17 42.21 13.04 -4.08
N ALA A 18 42.91 12.97 -2.95
CA ALA A 18 42.38 12.86 -1.59
C ALA A 18 42.17 14.20 -0.87
N GLY A 19 41.35 14.18 0.19
CA GLY A 19 41.29 15.26 1.17
C GLY A 19 40.36 14.97 2.35
N ALA A 20 40.97 14.69 3.51
CA ALA A 20 40.37 14.58 4.86
C ALA A 20 39.65 13.26 5.23
N ALA A 21 40.47 12.27 5.60
CA ALA A 21 40.08 11.23 6.54
C ALA A 21 39.86 11.84 7.94
N THR A 22 38.61 11.96 8.37
CA THR A 22 38.26 11.90 9.79
C THR A 22 37.59 10.55 10.00
N ALA A 23 38.10 9.78 10.96
CA ALA A 23 37.69 8.43 11.30
C ALA A 23 36.16 8.29 11.42
N MET A 24 35.59 7.42 10.59
CA MET A 24 34.22 6.91 10.76
C MET A 24 34.26 5.85 11.87
N PRO A 25 33.48 5.97 12.96
CA PRO A 25 33.41 4.92 13.96
C PRO A 25 32.71 3.67 13.38
N ALA A 26 33.38 2.53 13.51
CA ALA A 26 32.86 1.21 13.16
C ALA A 26 31.81 0.78 14.19
N THR A 27 30.63 1.40 14.16
CA THR A 27 29.44 0.84 14.80
C THR A 27 28.18 1.54 14.27
N ARG A 28 27.19 0.72 13.90
CA ARG A 28 25.75 1.08 13.83
C ARG A 28 25.20 1.59 12.49
N MET A 29 25.28 0.78 11.43
CA MET A 29 24.38 0.95 10.28
C MET A 29 23.01 0.32 10.57
N ARG A 30 22.09 1.13 11.11
CA ARG A 30 20.67 0.81 11.24
C ARG A 30 19.87 1.80 10.39
N TRP A 31 19.59 1.43 9.14
CA TRP A 31 18.51 1.95 8.30
C TRP A 31 18.61 3.45 7.94
N TRP A 32 19.15 3.74 6.75
CA TRP A 32 19.04 5.05 6.13
C TRP A 32 17.57 5.39 5.85
N ARG A 33 17.10 6.48 6.47
CA ARG A 33 15.85 7.18 6.15
C ARG A 33 16.09 8.04 4.92
N PHE A 34 15.76 7.50 3.75
CA PHE A 34 15.54 8.32 2.55
C PHE A 34 14.35 9.26 2.80
N PRO A 35 14.42 10.55 2.43
CA PRO A 35 13.26 11.41 2.32
C PRO A 35 12.33 10.78 1.28
N MET A 36 11.06 10.56 1.63
CA MET A 36 10.03 10.21 0.64
C MET A 36 9.93 11.37 -0.33
N ASP A 37 10.33 11.13 -1.58
CA ASP A 37 10.35 12.07 -2.68
C ASP A 37 8.96 12.71 -2.87
N GLU A 38 8.89 14.04 -2.71
CA GLU A 38 7.67 14.85 -2.86
C GLU A 38 7.03 14.66 -4.24
N ASN A 39 7.86 14.44 -5.26
CA ASN A 39 7.45 14.21 -6.66
C ASN A 39 6.63 12.91 -6.83
N SER A 40 6.88 11.88 -6.01
CA SER A 40 6.13 10.62 -6.07
C SER A 40 4.68 10.80 -5.60
N ARG A 41 4.41 11.67 -4.61
CA ARG A 41 3.05 11.93 -4.12
C ARG A 41 2.23 12.71 -5.15
N THR A 42 2.81 13.74 -5.74
CA THR A 42 2.14 14.56 -6.77
C THR A 42 1.80 13.74 -8.00
N ILE A 43 2.75 12.93 -8.50
CA ILE A 43 2.50 11.98 -9.60
C ILE A 43 1.39 10.97 -9.22
N HIS A 44 1.35 10.52 -7.97
CA HIS A 44 0.28 9.63 -7.51
C HIS A 44 -1.09 10.32 -7.44
N ASP A 45 -1.15 11.61 -7.13
CA ASP A 45 -2.40 12.35 -7.02
C ASP A 45 -2.93 12.75 -8.41
N ASP A 46 -2.08 13.13 -9.36
CA ASP A 46 -2.46 13.41 -10.75
C ASP A 46 -3.09 12.18 -11.43
N VAL A 47 -2.49 11.00 -11.23
CA VAL A 47 -3.03 9.74 -11.78
C VAL A 47 -4.38 9.39 -11.14
N ARG A 48 -4.58 9.68 -9.83
CA ARG A 48 -5.87 9.47 -9.17
C ARG A 48 -6.92 10.47 -9.65
N GLN A 49 -6.55 11.73 -9.88
CA GLN A 49 -7.45 12.73 -10.43
C GLN A 49 -7.93 12.30 -11.82
N ARG A 50 -7.03 11.86 -12.68
CA ARG A 50 -7.41 11.35 -14.01
C ARG A 50 -8.26 10.07 -13.92
N ALA A 51 -8.03 9.23 -12.90
CA ALA A 51 -8.90 8.09 -12.64
C ALA A 51 -10.33 8.49 -12.28
N VAL A 52 -10.51 9.55 -11.48
CA VAL A 52 -11.84 10.08 -11.14
C VAL A 52 -12.57 10.54 -12.39
N GLU A 53 -11.92 11.34 -13.24
CA GLU A 53 -12.52 11.83 -14.49
C GLU A 53 -12.97 10.70 -15.41
N LEU A 54 -12.17 9.64 -15.52
CA LEU A 54 -12.54 8.46 -16.29
C LEU A 54 -13.73 7.71 -15.67
N LEU A 55 -13.80 7.62 -14.34
CA LEU A 55 -14.91 6.96 -13.64
C LEU A 55 -16.21 7.79 -13.72
N GLU A 56 -16.12 9.12 -13.70
CA GLU A 56 -17.25 10.02 -13.94
C GLU A 56 -17.78 9.93 -15.37
N ALA A 57 -16.88 9.71 -16.34
CA ALA A 57 -17.24 9.45 -17.74
C ALA A 57 -17.73 8.00 -18.00
N ASP A 58 -18.03 7.23 -16.93
CA ASP A 58 -18.47 5.82 -16.98
C ASP A 58 -17.49 4.90 -17.74
N VAL A 59 -16.20 5.25 -17.76
CA VAL A 59 -15.19 4.45 -18.46
C VAL A 59 -14.97 3.15 -17.70
N GLY A 60 -15.12 2.05 -18.44
CA GLY A 60 -14.93 0.72 -17.90
C GLY A 60 -13.51 0.51 -17.35
N ARG A 61 -13.44 -0.16 -16.20
CA ARG A 61 -12.20 -0.49 -15.47
C ARG A 61 -11.00 -0.94 -16.31
N ARG A 62 -11.20 -1.81 -17.31
CA ARG A 62 -10.12 -2.32 -18.17
C ARG A 62 -9.49 -1.21 -19.01
N HIS A 63 -10.29 -0.25 -19.44
CA HIS A 63 -9.82 0.92 -20.15
C HIS A 63 -9.09 1.85 -19.19
N LEU A 64 -9.65 2.13 -18.02
CA LEU A 64 -8.99 2.90 -16.96
C LEU A 64 -7.58 2.36 -16.63
N ALA A 65 -7.44 1.04 -16.49
CA ALA A 65 -6.16 0.41 -16.19
C ALA A 65 -5.11 0.64 -17.29
N ARG A 66 -5.54 0.55 -18.56
CA ARG A 66 -4.67 0.75 -19.73
C ARG A 66 -4.25 2.21 -19.89
N GLU A 67 -5.22 3.11 -19.79
CA GLU A 67 -5.04 4.55 -19.96
C GLU A 67 -4.06 5.12 -18.92
N LEU A 68 -4.17 4.65 -17.68
CA LEU A 68 -3.37 5.15 -16.57
C LEU A 68 -2.11 4.32 -16.29
N GLY A 69 -1.88 3.24 -17.03
CA GLY A 69 -0.76 2.32 -16.80
C GLY A 69 -0.78 1.63 -15.41
N VAL A 70 -1.96 1.55 -14.77
CA VAL A 70 -2.11 0.92 -13.44
C VAL A 70 -2.53 -0.55 -13.56
N SER A 71 -2.24 -1.33 -12.53
CA SER A 71 -2.69 -2.73 -12.49
C SER A 71 -4.22 -2.86 -12.51
N ASP A 72 -4.77 -3.93 -13.09
CA ASP A 72 -6.23 -4.20 -13.04
C ASP A 72 -6.73 -4.29 -11.58
N ALA A 73 -5.90 -4.77 -10.65
CA ALA A 73 -6.24 -4.80 -9.23
C ALA A 73 -6.43 -3.39 -8.64
N THR A 74 -5.56 -2.45 -9.00
CA THR A 74 -5.67 -1.03 -8.62
C THR A 74 -6.91 -0.40 -9.23
N ALA A 75 -7.12 -0.60 -10.54
CA ALA A 75 -8.31 -0.10 -11.23
C ALA A 75 -9.60 -0.64 -10.61
N ARG A 76 -9.65 -1.94 -10.28
CA ARG A 76 -10.77 -2.57 -9.55
C ARG A 76 -11.03 -1.91 -8.20
N GLN A 77 -9.97 -1.59 -7.47
CA GLN A 77 -10.08 -0.94 -6.18
C GLN A 77 -10.65 0.47 -6.33
N TRP A 78 -10.17 1.26 -7.30
CA TRP A 78 -10.65 2.62 -7.54
C TRP A 78 -12.11 2.65 -7.98
N THR A 79 -12.53 1.80 -8.92
CA THR A 79 -13.96 1.70 -9.31
C THR A 79 -14.87 1.37 -8.12
N ARG A 80 -14.40 0.54 -7.17
CA ARG A 80 -15.18 0.19 -5.97
C ARG A 80 -15.17 1.31 -4.94
N ALA A 81 -14.04 1.97 -4.74
CA ALA A 81 -13.95 3.13 -3.85
C ALA A 81 -14.89 4.24 -4.35
N PHE A 82 -14.83 4.56 -5.64
CA PHE A 82 -15.71 5.54 -6.28
C PHE A 82 -17.20 5.23 -6.08
N ALA A 83 -17.60 3.96 -6.19
CA ALA A 83 -18.98 3.56 -5.90
C ALA A 83 -19.40 3.74 -4.43
N VAL A 84 -18.45 3.77 -3.49
CA VAL A 84 -18.71 3.92 -2.06
C VAL A 84 -18.81 5.38 -1.66
N GLY A 85 -17.91 6.24 -2.13
CA GLY A 85 -17.86 7.64 -1.71
C GLY A 85 -17.28 8.60 -2.74
N GLY A 86 -17.39 8.27 -4.03
CA GLY A 86 -17.05 9.16 -5.14
C GLY A 86 -15.57 9.50 -5.24
N ALA A 87 -15.28 10.66 -5.85
CA ALA A 87 -13.95 11.18 -6.13
C ALA A 87 -13.04 11.14 -4.89
N GLU A 88 -13.53 11.67 -3.77
CA GLU A 88 -12.78 11.79 -2.51
C GLU A 88 -12.19 10.46 -2.04
N THR A 89 -12.93 9.36 -2.19
CA THR A 89 -12.43 8.05 -1.77
C THR A 89 -11.35 7.47 -2.67
N VAL A 90 -11.33 7.86 -3.95
CA VAL A 90 -10.29 7.47 -4.91
C VAL A 90 -9.04 8.31 -4.69
N LEU A 91 -9.20 9.63 -4.53
CA LEU A 91 -8.11 10.57 -4.25
C LEU A 91 -7.37 10.22 -2.96
N ASN A 92 -8.12 9.83 -1.92
CA ASN A 92 -7.55 9.43 -0.63
C ASN A 92 -7.13 7.94 -0.55
N ALA A 93 -7.23 7.18 -1.65
CA ALA A 93 -6.92 5.76 -1.64
C ALA A 93 -5.44 5.51 -1.29
N GLY A 94 -5.19 4.93 -0.11
CA GLY A 94 -3.84 4.59 0.37
C GLY A 94 -3.15 5.67 1.19
N SER A 95 -3.74 6.86 1.33
CA SER A 95 -3.17 7.98 2.13
C SER A 95 -3.11 7.64 3.62
N HIS A 96 -4.20 7.09 4.18
CA HIS A 96 -4.25 6.62 5.57
C HIS A 96 -5.08 5.35 5.72
N ARG A 97 -4.62 4.42 6.58
CA ARG A 97 -5.40 3.24 6.95
C ARG A 97 -6.56 3.68 7.84
N LYS A 98 -7.78 3.76 7.27
CA LYS A 98 -9.01 4.04 8.04
C LYS A 98 -9.14 3.02 9.18
N VAL A 99 -9.23 3.54 10.40
CA VAL A 99 -9.54 2.74 11.59
C VAL A 99 -11.06 2.65 11.66
N TYR A 100 -11.56 1.42 11.84
CA TYR A 100 -12.98 1.16 11.98
C TYR A 100 -13.24 0.67 13.39
N ASP A 101 -14.29 1.21 14.00
CA ASP A 101 -14.76 0.78 15.29
C ASP A 101 -15.29 -0.65 15.25
N TYR A 102 -15.23 -1.31 16.39
CA TYR A 102 -15.67 -2.69 16.54
C TYR A 102 -17.13 -2.87 16.09
N GLU A 103 -17.99 -1.94 16.50
CA GLU A 103 -19.42 -1.98 16.18
C GLU A 103 -19.68 -1.88 14.67
N THR A 104 -18.95 -0.99 13.98
CA THR A 104 -19.04 -0.85 12.52
C THR A 104 -18.62 -2.13 11.80
N LYS A 105 -17.52 -2.76 12.24
CA LYS A 105 -17.07 -4.04 11.68
C LYS A 105 -18.09 -5.14 11.91
N LEU A 106 -18.61 -5.24 13.13
CA LEU A 106 -19.58 -6.27 13.51
C LEU A 106 -20.87 -6.12 12.72
N ALA A 107 -21.42 -4.91 12.62
CA ALA A 107 -22.61 -4.62 11.85
C ALA A 107 -22.43 -4.96 10.37
N ALA A 108 -21.31 -4.54 9.76
CA ALA A 108 -21.01 -4.83 8.36
C ALA A 108 -20.90 -6.34 8.09
N VAL A 109 -20.23 -7.08 8.97
CA VAL A 109 -20.07 -8.53 8.81
C VAL A 109 -21.39 -9.27 9.01
N LYS A 110 -22.18 -8.92 10.03
CA LYS A 110 -23.50 -9.53 10.25
C LYS A 110 -24.44 -9.29 9.07
N GLU A 111 -24.45 -8.07 8.53
CA GLU A 111 -25.28 -7.74 7.36
C GLU A 111 -24.93 -8.61 6.14
N HIS A 112 -23.64 -8.90 5.92
CA HIS A 112 -23.23 -9.79 4.84
C HIS A 112 -23.47 -11.27 5.15
N VAL A 113 -23.08 -11.73 6.34
CA VAL A 113 -23.04 -13.16 6.70
C VAL A 113 -24.40 -13.68 7.11
N GLU A 114 -25.18 -12.92 7.89
CA GLU A 114 -26.47 -13.35 8.44
C GLU A 114 -27.63 -12.93 7.51
N ARG A 115 -27.57 -11.71 6.95
CA ARG A 115 -28.64 -11.18 6.07
C ARG A 115 -28.38 -11.39 4.58
N GLY A 116 -27.23 -11.96 4.22
CA GLY A 116 -26.90 -12.34 2.84
C GLY A 116 -26.72 -11.16 1.87
N LYS A 117 -26.53 -9.92 2.36
CA LYS A 117 -26.35 -8.76 1.46
C LYS A 117 -25.08 -8.89 0.63
N SER A 118 -25.07 -8.31 -0.57
CA SER A 118 -23.88 -8.36 -1.40
C SER A 118 -22.72 -7.59 -0.76
N VAL A 119 -21.50 -8.01 -1.09
CA VAL A 119 -20.28 -7.34 -0.61
C VAL A 119 -20.28 -5.85 -0.99
N ARG A 120 -20.77 -5.52 -2.19
CA ARG A 120 -20.85 -4.14 -2.68
C ARG A 120 -21.83 -3.31 -1.85
N ASP A 121 -23.03 -3.84 -1.57
CA ASP A 121 -24.04 -3.10 -0.82
C ASP A 121 -23.56 -2.79 0.61
N VAL A 122 -22.89 -3.74 1.24
CA VAL A 122 -22.29 -3.55 2.57
C VAL A 122 -21.15 -2.53 2.50
N MET A 123 -20.30 -2.57 1.48
CA MET A 123 -19.24 -1.58 1.31
C MET A 123 -19.79 -0.16 1.19
N VAL A 124 -20.86 0.03 0.39
CA VAL A 124 -21.52 1.33 0.22
C VAL A 124 -22.19 1.77 1.51
N LYS A 125 -22.99 0.90 2.14
CA LYS A 125 -23.73 1.21 3.37
C LYS A 125 -22.82 1.61 4.54
N TYR A 126 -21.68 0.94 4.70
CA TYR A 126 -20.77 1.18 5.84
C TYR A 126 -19.54 2.02 5.46
N GLN A 127 -19.51 2.60 4.25
CA GLN A 127 -18.41 3.46 3.79
C GLN A 127 -17.04 2.78 3.91
N ILE A 128 -16.98 1.53 3.44
CA ILE A 128 -15.79 0.67 3.40
C ILE A 128 -15.28 0.60 1.95
N PRO A 129 -14.29 1.42 1.55
CA PRO A 129 -13.77 1.43 0.18
C PRO A 129 -12.99 0.15 -0.19
N SER A 130 -12.52 -0.62 0.80
CA SER A 130 -11.72 -1.83 0.58
C SER A 130 -12.53 -3.11 0.76
N GLU A 131 -12.77 -3.81 -0.36
CA GLU A 131 -13.39 -5.15 -0.34
C GLU A 131 -12.55 -6.15 0.48
N SER A 132 -11.22 -6.06 0.37
CA SER A 132 -10.31 -6.96 1.09
C SER A 132 -10.47 -6.83 2.60
N SER A 133 -10.72 -5.62 3.11
CA SER A 133 -11.00 -5.39 4.53
C SER A 133 -12.26 -6.12 4.97
N LEU A 134 -13.37 -5.94 4.25
CA LEU A 134 -14.64 -6.59 4.57
C LEU A 134 -14.51 -8.12 4.50
N LYS A 135 -13.90 -8.65 3.43
CA LYS A 135 -13.67 -10.10 3.28
C LYS A 135 -12.80 -10.66 4.40
N ALA A 136 -11.77 -9.93 4.84
CA ALA A 136 -10.94 -10.35 5.96
C ALA A 136 -11.75 -10.44 7.26
N TRP A 137 -12.61 -9.45 7.53
CA TRP A 137 -13.50 -9.48 8.71
C TRP A 137 -14.51 -10.61 8.65
N CYS A 138 -15.14 -10.86 7.49
CA CYS A 138 -16.07 -11.97 7.32
C CYS A 138 -15.40 -13.33 7.55
N ARG A 139 -14.15 -13.51 7.09
CA ARG A 139 -13.37 -14.74 7.38
C ARG A 139 -13.06 -14.87 8.86
N ALA A 140 -12.65 -13.80 9.52
CA ALA A 140 -12.35 -13.80 10.95
C ALA A 140 -13.61 -14.13 11.78
N TYR A 141 -14.75 -13.55 11.43
CA TYR A 141 -16.03 -13.80 12.11
C TYR A 141 -16.50 -15.24 11.97
N ARG A 142 -16.38 -15.85 10.78
CA ARG A 142 -16.73 -17.26 10.60
C ARG A 142 -15.84 -18.21 11.38
N ARG A 143 -14.61 -17.81 11.72
CA ARG A 143 -13.66 -18.65 12.45
C ARG A 143 -13.78 -18.49 13.97
N ASP A 144 -13.75 -17.26 14.47
CA ASP A 144 -13.65 -16.97 15.91
C ASP A 144 -14.82 -16.10 16.43
N GLY A 145 -15.88 -15.92 15.63
CA GLY A 145 -17.06 -15.14 16.00
C GLY A 145 -16.80 -13.63 16.16
N ALA A 146 -17.65 -12.96 16.93
CA ALA A 146 -17.56 -11.51 17.15
C ALA A 146 -16.22 -11.08 17.78
N ASN A 147 -15.66 -11.91 18.66
CA ASN A 147 -14.38 -11.67 19.35
C ASN A 147 -13.20 -11.47 18.38
N ALA A 148 -13.29 -12.01 17.16
CA ALA A 148 -12.27 -11.86 16.11
C ALA A 148 -12.14 -10.41 15.58
N LEU A 149 -13.19 -9.60 15.73
CA LEU A 149 -13.27 -8.25 15.16
C LEU A 149 -12.72 -7.18 16.10
N VAL A 150 -12.48 -7.53 17.37
CA VAL A 150 -11.91 -6.63 18.38
C VAL A 150 -10.55 -6.15 17.89
N ASN A 151 -10.34 -4.83 17.93
CA ASN A 151 -9.07 -4.24 17.53
C ASN A 151 -7.99 -4.61 18.56
N LYS A 152 -7.27 -5.71 18.31
CA LYS A 152 -6.11 -6.06 19.12
C LYS A 152 -5.09 -4.96 18.93
N ARG A 153 -4.78 -4.22 20.00
CA ARG A 153 -3.66 -3.27 20.02
C ARG A 153 -2.44 -4.06 19.55
N ARG A 154 -1.80 -3.60 18.47
CA ARG A 154 -0.57 -4.22 17.97
C ARG A 154 0.45 -4.07 19.10
N GLY A 155 0.72 -5.16 19.82
CA GLY A 155 1.61 -5.15 20.97
C GLY A 155 2.94 -4.55 20.56
N ARG A 156 3.40 -3.55 21.30
CA ARG A 156 4.79 -3.08 21.23
C ARG A 156 5.66 -4.31 21.52
N LYS A 157 6.58 -4.68 20.62
CA LYS A 157 7.54 -5.76 20.93
C LYS A 157 8.20 -5.41 22.26
N PRO A 158 8.25 -6.33 23.25
CA PRO A 158 8.95 -6.07 24.49
C PRO A 158 10.41 -5.72 24.15
N ARG A 159 10.90 -4.65 24.76
CA ARG A 159 12.31 -4.27 24.68
C ARG A 159 13.03 -5.25 25.58
N SER A 160 13.87 -6.11 25.03
CA SER A 160 14.74 -6.99 25.81
C SER A 160 15.60 -6.12 26.73
N SER A 161 15.31 -6.15 28.03
CA SER A 161 16.25 -5.72 29.06
C SER A 161 17.22 -6.88 29.28
N GLU A 162 18.46 -6.67 28.87
CA GLU A 162 19.59 -7.53 29.24
C GLU A 162 19.85 -7.29 30.74
N GLU A 163 19.19 -8.07 31.59
CA GLU A 163 19.67 -8.33 32.95
C GLU A 163 20.80 -9.36 32.85
N SER A 164 22.03 -8.87 32.68
CA SER A 164 23.20 -9.64 33.09
C SER A 164 23.39 -9.40 34.58
N SER A 165 22.95 -10.37 35.37
CA SER A 165 23.51 -10.62 36.70
C SER A 165 24.98 -11.03 36.54
N SER A 166 25.88 -10.35 37.25
CA SER A 166 26.95 -10.91 38.09
C SER A 166 27.92 -9.81 38.53
#